data_AF-A0A7X0QYC7-F1
#
_entry.id   AF-A0A7X0QYC7-F1
#
_cell.length_a   1.000
_cell.length_b   1.000
_cell.length_c   1.000
_cell.angle_alpha   90.00
_cell.angle_beta   90.00
_cell.angle_gamma   90.00
#
_symmetry.space_group_name_H-M   'P 1'
#
loop_
_entity.id
_entity.type
_entity.pdbx_description
1 polymer ?
#
loop_
_entity_poly.entity_id
_entity_poly.type
_entity_poly.pdbx_seq_one_letter_code
_entity_poly.pdbx_strand_id
1 'polypeptide(L)'
;MLEIFRNLLITFFAVALLLPVVRFAVRRLLTGRPQTALTSEEMAYMQKQEWKLIWAYFFFVCILAVFSAGALAMVSSIVHSGSHNFQHLLTPNFTALFAPGLLLGITLAIIPLRLAQPTLLHHDYPLYKNYLLQTEGERSIRIWRILFYVMLALSAAVVWLSLQWHVTITEDQVKVNELFTDRTYAMTDIAKIEYLGKEGEYLITFNDNTNLNTTYLKPVQLEMIALLSEKSGKKVIR
;
A
#
# COMPACT_ATOMS: atom_id res chain seq x y z
N MET A 1 -8.03 -12.43 7.41
CA MET A 1 -7.11 -12.51 8.58
C MET A 1 -5.76 -13.11 8.21
N LEU A 2 -5.68 -14.35 7.73
CA LEU A 2 -4.40 -15.01 7.39
C LEU A 2 -3.63 -14.28 6.26
N GLU A 3 -4.32 -13.76 5.27
CA GLU A 3 -3.72 -12.93 4.20
C GLU A 3 -3.13 -11.62 4.73
N ILE A 4 -3.76 -11.00 5.74
CA ILE A 4 -3.24 -9.79 6.40
C ILE A 4 -1.93 -10.12 7.12
N PHE A 5 -1.88 -11.22 7.87
CA PHE A 5 -0.65 -11.67 8.54
C PHE A 5 0.46 -11.99 7.53
N ARG A 6 0.15 -12.68 6.43
CA ARG A 6 1.11 -12.95 5.35
C ARG A 6 1.69 -11.66 4.79
N ASN A 7 0.83 -10.69 4.51
CA ASN A 7 1.22 -9.41 3.96
C ASN A 7 2.04 -8.57 4.96
N LEU A 8 1.70 -8.61 6.26
CA LEU A 8 2.48 -7.98 7.32
C LEU A 8 3.85 -8.63 7.53
N LEU A 9 3.98 -9.95 7.33
CA LEU A 9 5.28 -10.63 7.33
C LEU A 9 6.16 -10.15 6.18
N ILE A 10 5.59 -9.96 4.98
CA ILE A 10 6.32 -9.38 3.86
C ILE A 10 6.76 -7.95 4.20
N THR A 11 5.90 -7.15 4.82
CA THR A 11 6.24 -5.82 5.34
C THR A 11 7.39 -5.88 6.34
N PHE A 12 7.42 -6.87 7.24
CA PHE A 12 8.51 -7.05 8.19
C PHE A 12 9.85 -7.25 7.48
N PHE A 13 9.90 -8.15 6.49
CA PHE A 13 11.11 -8.33 5.68
C PHE A 13 11.51 -7.05 4.94
N ALA A 14 10.55 -6.35 4.34
CA ALA A 14 10.82 -5.09 3.64
C ALA A 14 11.41 -4.04 4.59
N VAL A 15 10.83 -3.83 5.77
CA VAL A 15 11.31 -2.84 6.75
C VAL A 15 12.65 -3.25 7.38
N ALA A 16 12.78 -4.51 7.80
CA ALA A 16 13.98 -5.02 8.45
C ALA A 16 15.19 -5.03 7.52
N LEU A 17 15.00 -5.20 6.21
CA LEU A 17 16.08 -5.25 5.23
C LEU A 17 16.34 -3.88 4.58
N LEU A 18 15.30 -3.15 4.15
CA LEU A 18 15.49 -1.89 3.42
C LEU A 18 15.96 -0.75 4.32
N LEU A 19 15.46 -0.65 5.56
CA LEU A 19 15.74 0.50 6.41
C LEU A 19 17.23 0.57 6.84
N PRO A 20 17.88 -0.54 7.25
CA PRO A 20 19.32 -0.54 7.48
C PRO A 20 20.13 -0.24 6.22
N VAL A 21 19.71 -0.75 5.05
CA VAL A 21 20.40 -0.50 3.77
C VAL A 21 20.31 0.97 3.37
N VAL A 22 19.13 1.57 3.46
CA VAL A 22 18.92 3.01 3.18
C VAL A 22 19.75 3.85 4.15
N ARG A 23 19.75 3.54 5.45
CA ARG A 23 20.59 4.25 6.42
C ARG A 23 22.07 4.10 6.15
N PHE A 24 22.53 2.90 5.81
CA PHE A 24 23.93 2.66 5.44
C PHE A 24 24.32 3.48 4.20
N ALA A 25 23.48 3.50 3.17
CA ALA A 25 23.71 4.30 1.97
C ALA A 25 23.74 5.80 2.29
N VAL A 26 22.79 6.30 3.10
CA VAL A 26 22.76 7.70 3.53
C VAL A 26 24.01 8.07 4.31
N ARG A 27 24.46 7.25 5.26
CA ARG A 27 25.71 7.48 6.03
C ARG A 27 26.96 7.46 5.16
N ARG A 28 26.98 6.65 4.10
CA ARG A 28 28.11 6.60 3.18
C ARG A 28 28.15 7.84 2.27
N LEU A 29 26.98 8.35 1.88
CA LEU A 29 26.83 9.55 1.07
C LEU A 29 27.01 10.85 1.89
N LEU A 30 26.70 10.80 3.19
CA LEU A 30 26.75 11.92 4.10
C LEU A 30 27.76 11.66 5.21
N THR A 31 28.93 12.28 5.11
CA THR A 31 29.89 12.30 6.21
C THR A 31 29.72 13.59 7.00
N GLY A 32 29.30 13.45 8.26
CA GLY A 32 29.30 14.55 9.22
C GLY A 32 30.72 14.87 9.68
N ARG A 33 31.02 16.15 9.91
CA ARG A 33 32.16 16.55 10.74
C ARG A 33 31.60 16.85 12.14
N PRO A 34 31.89 16.04 13.16
CA PRO A 34 31.36 16.30 14.50
C PRO A 34 31.94 17.59 15.09
N GLN A 35 31.13 18.31 15.86
CA GLN A 35 31.62 19.36 16.78
C GLN A 35 32.15 18.75 18.09
N THR A 36 31.64 17.57 18.48
CA THR A 36 32.09 16.75 19.63
C THR A 36 32.12 15.28 19.21
N ALA A 37 33.28 14.62 19.36
CA ALA A 37 33.42 13.22 18.98
C ALA A 37 32.88 12.31 20.09
N LEU A 38 31.91 11.45 19.75
CA LEU A 38 31.45 10.39 20.64
C LEU A 38 32.54 9.32 20.83
N THR A 39 32.59 8.76 22.04
CA THR A 39 33.40 7.58 22.35
C THR A 39 32.88 6.34 21.62
N SER A 40 33.73 5.32 21.48
CA SER A 40 33.35 4.04 20.86
C SER A 40 32.21 3.35 21.61
N GLU A 41 32.18 3.45 22.94
CA GLU A 41 31.13 2.89 23.78
C GLU A 41 29.78 3.60 23.55
N GLU A 42 29.78 4.93 23.48
CA GLU A 42 28.58 5.72 23.18
C GLU A 42 28.04 5.42 21.78
N MET A 43 28.91 5.24 20.79
CA MET A 43 28.50 4.84 19.43
C MET A 43 27.85 3.46 19.41
N ALA A 44 28.42 2.46 20.09
CA ALA A 44 27.85 1.12 20.19
C ALA A 44 26.51 1.11 20.95
N TYR A 45 26.40 1.93 22.00
CA TYR A 45 25.16 2.11 22.75
C TYR A 45 24.06 2.76 21.91
N MET A 46 24.39 3.83 21.18
CA MET A 46 23.43 4.49 20.26
C MET A 46 22.96 3.55 19.16
N GLN A 47 23.83 2.72 18.60
CA GLN A 47 23.44 1.71 17.61
C GLN A 47 22.39 0.72 18.15
N LYS A 48 22.42 0.38 19.45
CA LYS A 48 21.36 -0.44 20.08
C LYS A 48 20.04 0.33 20.21
N GLN A 49 20.10 1.63 20.52
CA GLN A 49 18.91 2.48 20.56
C GLN A 49 18.28 2.67 19.17
N GLU A 50 19.07 2.61 18.10
CA GLU A 50 18.54 2.61 16.74
C GLU A 50 17.65 1.40 16.45
N TRP A 51 18.03 0.22 16.93
CA TRP A 51 17.18 -0.97 16.81
C TRP A 51 15.83 -0.77 17.49
N LYS A 52 15.80 -0.13 18.67
CA LYS A 52 14.55 0.24 19.35
C LYS A 52 13.68 1.15 18.48
N LEU A 53 14.29 2.14 17.82
CA LEU A 53 13.57 3.03 16.91
C LEU A 53 13.09 2.32 15.63
N ILE A 54 13.85 1.35 15.11
CA ILE A 54 13.44 0.51 13.97
C ILE A 54 12.21 -0.33 14.35
N TRP A 55 12.20 -0.93 15.53
CA TRP A 55 11.03 -1.66 16.03
C TRP A 55 9.81 -0.77 16.21
N ALA A 56 9.98 0.43 16.79
CA ALA A 56 8.90 1.41 16.90
C ALA A 56 8.38 1.85 15.52
N TYR A 57 9.29 2.07 14.56
CA TYR A 57 8.92 2.38 13.19
C TYR A 57 8.11 1.26 12.55
N PHE A 58 8.57 0.01 12.66
CA PHE A 58 7.84 -1.16 12.13
C PHE A 58 6.43 -1.25 12.71
N PHE A 59 6.28 -1.04 14.02
CA PHE A 59 4.96 -0.99 14.66
C PHE A 59 4.05 0.07 14.05
N PHE A 60 4.54 1.30 13.85
CA PHE A 60 3.78 2.36 13.19
C PHE A 60 3.45 2.02 11.73
N VAL A 61 4.38 1.41 10.98
CA VAL A 61 4.15 0.96 9.61
C VAL A 61 3.03 -0.06 9.55
N CYS A 62 3.01 -1.06 10.45
CA CYS A 62 1.95 -2.07 10.46
C CYS A 62 0.57 -1.45 10.68
N ILE A 63 0.44 -0.56 11.67
CA ILE A 63 -0.83 0.11 11.97
C ILE A 63 -1.27 0.97 10.79
N LEU A 64 -0.36 1.82 10.29
CA LEU A 64 -0.69 2.75 9.22
C LEU A 64 -0.93 2.04 7.89
N ALA A 65 -0.24 0.94 7.59
CA ALA A 65 -0.47 0.17 6.37
C ALA A 65 -1.87 -0.44 6.34
N VAL A 66 -2.29 -1.08 7.44
CA VAL A 66 -3.63 -1.67 7.54
C VAL A 66 -4.70 -0.57 7.52
N PHE A 67 -4.50 0.50 8.27
CA PHE A 67 -5.41 1.64 8.30
C PHE A 67 -5.54 2.30 6.92
N SER A 68 -4.42 2.60 6.25
CA SER A 68 -4.41 3.21 4.92
C SER A 68 -5.04 2.30 3.87
N ALA A 69 -4.75 0.99 3.87
CA ALA A 69 -5.38 0.06 2.94
C ALA A 69 -6.91 0.00 3.12
N GLY A 70 -7.40 -0.04 4.37
CA GLY A 70 -8.82 0.00 4.67
C GLY A 70 -9.48 1.34 4.28
N ALA A 71 -8.84 2.45 4.62
CA ALA A 71 -9.31 3.79 4.25
C ALA A 71 -9.37 3.97 2.73
N LEU A 72 -8.37 3.50 1.99
CA LEU A 72 -8.36 3.54 0.53
C LEU A 72 -9.49 2.71 -0.07
N ALA A 73 -9.75 1.51 0.46
CA ALA A 73 -10.87 0.68 -0.01
C ALA A 73 -12.24 1.32 0.23
N MET A 74 -12.36 2.11 1.31
CA MET A 74 -13.56 2.90 1.58
C MET A 74 -13.67 4.10 0.63
N VAL A 75 -12.59 4.88 0.49
CA VAL A 75 -12.53 6.05 -0.40
C VAL A 75 -12.78 5.66 -1.84
N SER A 76 -12.22 4.55 -2.32
CA SER A 76 -12.46 4.04 -3.68
C SER A 76 -13.96 3.85 -3.95
N SER A 77 -14.71 3.30 -2.99
CA SER A 77 -16.16 3.16 -3.14
C SER A 77 -16.88 4.50 -3.14
N ILE A 78 -16.51 5.44 -2.27
CA ILE A 78 -17.14 6.76 -2.18
C ILE A 78 -16.95 7.55 -3.48
N VAL A 79 -15.73 7.53 -4.04
CA VAL A 79 -15.39 8.26 -5.26
C VAL A 79 -16.21 7.77 -6.45
N HIS A 80 -16.43 6.45 -6.56
CA HIS A 80 -17.11 5.87 -7.71
C HIS A 80 -18.62 5.71 -7.52
N SER A 81 -19.13 5.72 -6.28
CA SER A 81 -20.56 5.61 -5.99
C SER A 81 -21.40 6.78 -6.50
N GLY A 82 -20.78 7.94 -6.74
CA GLY A 82 -21.48 9.14 -7.22
C GLY A 82 -21.78 9.15 -8.72
N SER A 83 -21.34 8.16 -9.51
CA SER A 83 -21.64 8.13 -10.94
C SER A 83 -22.97 7.42 -11.21
N HIS A 84 -23.99 8.18 -11.61
CA HIS A 84 -25.40 7.77 -11.54
C HIS A 84 -25.90 6.74 -12.59
N ASN A 85 -25.04 6.01 -13.31
CA ASN A 85 -25.45 5.24 -14.50
C ASN A 85 -25.02 3.75 -14.52
N PHE A 86 -24.80 3.11 -13.37
CA PHE A 86 -24.47 1.68 -13.31
C PHE A 86 -25.37 0.93 -12.31
N GLN A 87 -25.61 -0.36 -12.56
CA GLN A 87 -26.38 -1.23 -11.66
C GLN A 87 -25.48 -1.86 -10.62
N HIS A 88 -24.28 -2.29 -11.02
CA HIS A 88 -23.27 -2.81 -10.11
C HIS A 88 -21.93 -2.11 -10.33
N LEU A 89 -21.22 -1.86 -9.22
CA LEU A 89 -19.89 -1.28 -9.20
C LEU A 89 -18.98 -2.17 -8.36
N LEU A 90 -17.90 -2.62 -9.00
CA LEU A 90 -16.83 -3.35 -8.34
C LEU A 90 -15.64 -2.41 -8.20
N THR A 91 -15.27 -2.15 -6.95
CA THR A 91 -14.07 -1.36 -6.61
C THR A 91 -12.99 -2.28 -6.03
N PRO A 92 -11.71 -1.91 -6.07
CA PRO A 92 -10.63 -2.68 -5.49
C PRO A 92 -10.87 -2.98 -4.01
N ASN A 93 -10.58 -4.21 -3.60
CA ASN A 93 -10.73 -4.63 -2.22
C ASN A 93 -9.47 -4.31 -1.38
N PHE A 94 -9.51 -4.69 -0.11
CA PHE A 94 -8.39 -4.50 0.81
C PHE A 94 -7.09 -5.12 0.28
N THR A 95 -7.15 -6.32 -0.29
CA THR A 95 -5.98 -7.05 -0.78
C THR A 95 -5.32 -6.33 -1.96
N ALA A 96 -6.13 -5.81 -2.89
CA ALA A 96 -5.65 -4.96 -3.98
C ALA A 96 -4.98 -3.67 -3.49
N LEU A 97 -5.58 -3.02 -2.49
CA LEU A 97 -5.12 -1.73 -1.97
C LEU A 97 -4.09 -1.86 -0.84
N PHE A 98 -3.69 -3.08 -0.49
CA PHE A 98 -2.69 -3.31 0.56
C PHE A 98 -1.32 -2.76 0.17
N ALA A 99 -0.85 -2.98 -1.07
CA ALA A 99 0.46 -2.48 -1.50
C ALA A 99 0.53 -0.95 -1.54
N PRO A 100 -0.45 -0.22 -2.13
CA PRO A 100 -0.55 1.24 -2.01
C PRO A 100 -0.67 1.71 -0.55
N GLY A 101 -1.47 1.02 0.27
CA GLY A 101 -1.63 1.32 1.69
C GLY A 101 -0.34 1.12 2.48
N LEU A 102 0.45 0.08 2.16
CA LEU A 102 1.75 -0.19 2.75
C LEU A 102 2.76 0.90 2.40
N LEU A 103 2.81 1.34 1.14
CA LEU A 103 3.69 2.42 0.71
C LEU A 103 3.38 3.73 1.46
N LEU A 104 2.09 4.06 1.61
CA LEU A 104 1.66 5.15 2.47
C LEU A 104 2.06 4.93 3.93
N GLY A 105 1.83 3.74 4.48
CA GLY A 105 2.16 3.39 5.86
C GLY A 105 3.65 3.55 6.17
N ILE A 106 4.52 3.06 5.28
CA ILE A 106 5.98 3.22 5.33
C ILE A 106 6.35 4.72 5.35
N THR A 107 5.77 5.50 4.44
CA THR A 107 6.08 6.93 4.34
C THR A 107 5.61 7.69 5.57
N LEU A 108 4.36 7.48 5.99
CA LEU A 108 3.72 8.22 7.08
C LEU A 108 4.23 7.83 8.46
N ALA A 109 4.72 6.59 8.66
CA ALA A 109 5.25 6.12 9.93
C ALA A 109 6.44 6.94 10.45
N ILE A 110 7.12 7.69 9.58
CA ILE A 110 8.20 8.61 9.97
C ILE A 110 7.66 9.72 10.89
N ILE A 111 6.42 10.17 10.70
CA ILE A 111 5.80 11.25 11.48
C ILE A 111 5.62 10.86 12.95
N PRO A 112 4.82 9.81 13.29
CA PRO A 112 4.66 9.41 14.69
C PRO A 112 5.98 8.92 15.30
N LEU A 113 6.88 8.32 14.52
CA LEU A 113 8.21 7.97 15.01
C LEU A 113 8.98 9.21 15.48
N ARG A 114 9.03 10.29 14.68
CA ARG A 114 9.71 11.53 15.07
C ARG A 114 9.07 12.20 16.28
N LEU A 115 7.75 12.12 16.40
CA LEU A 115 7.02 12.64 17.57
C LEU A 115 7.30 11.82 18.83
N ALA A 116 7.41 10.50 18.69
CA ALA A 116 7.68 9.57 19.79
C ALA A 116 9.15 9.47 20.17
N GLN A 117 10.10 9.89 19.31
CA GLN A 117 11.55 9.80 19.56
C GLN A 117 12.01 10.39 20.91
N PRO A 118 11.61 11.62 21.30
CA PRO A 118 12.01 12.18 22.59
C PRO A 118 11.50 11.32 23.76
N THR A 119 10.27 10.81 23.65
CA THR A 119 9.65 9.96 24.67
C THR A 119 10.23 8.55 24.68
N LEU A 120 10.63 7.99 23.54
CA LEU A 120 11.22 6.65 23.47
C LEU A 120 12.66 6.62 23.99
N LEU A 121 13.41 7.70 23.75
CA LEU A 121 14.82 7.81 24.13
C LEU A 121 15.02 8.51 25.48
N HIS A 122 14.03 9.23 26.01
CA HIS A 122 14.11 9.94 27.30
C HIS A 122 15.41 10.76 27.41
N HIS A 123 16.26 10.44 28.39
CA HIS A 123 17.53 11.11 28.67
C HIS A 123 18.58 10.91 27.58
N ASP A 124 18.44 9.88 26.74
CA ASP A 124 19.38 9.58 25.65
C ASP A 124 19.10 10.40 24.38
N TYR A 125 17.99 11.14 24.32
CA TYR A 125 17.61 11.89 23.12
C TYR A 125 18.64 12.96 22.70
N PRO A 126 19.24 13.75 23.61
CA PRO A 126 20.32 14.68 23.26
C PRO A 126 21.56 13.95 22.70
N LEU A 127 21.93 12.82 23.31
CA LEU A 127 23.06 11.99 22.87
C LEU A 127 22.81 11.42 21.47
N TYR A 128 21.58 10.98 21.20
CA TYR A 128 21.16 10.50 19.88
C TYR A 128 21.19 11.59 18.81
N LYS A 129 20.88 12.85 19.13
CA LYS A 129 21.04 13.97 18.19
C LYS A 129 22.50 14.18 17.81
N ASN A 130 23.40 14.17 18.79
CA ASN A 130 24.84 14.29 18.54
C ASN A 130 25.36 13.14 17.69
N TYR A 131 24.89 11.93 17.98
CA TYR A 131 25.16 10.74 17.16
C TYR A 131 24.73 10.93 15.71
N LEU A 132 23.48 11.35 15.45
CA LEU A 132 23.01 11.60 14.09
C LEU A 132 23.80 12.71 13.38
N LEU A 133 24.17 13.78 14.09
CA LEU A 133 25.01 14.85 13.53
C LEU A 133 26.41 14.34 13.16
N GLN A 134 27.00 13.48 13.97
CA GLN A 134 28.30 12.87 13.68
C GLN A 134 28.23 11.87 12.52
N THR A 135 27.19 11.02 12.47
CA THR A 135 27.09 9.95 11.47
C THR A 135 26.47 10.37 10.15
N GLU A 136 25.58 11.36 10.14
CA GLU A 136 24.83 11.78 8.94
C GLU A 136 25.06 13.26 8.58
N GLY A 137 25.69 14.05 9.46
CA GLY A 137 25.99 15.48 9.23
C GLY A 137 24.81 16.42 9.47
N GLU A 138 25.09 17.73 9.60
CA GLU A 138 24.08 18.77 9.86
C GLU A 138 23.03 18.90 8.73
N ARG A 139 23.39 18.55 7.50
CA ARG A 139 22.47 18.60 6.34
C ARG A 139 21.56 17.36 6.23
N SER A 140 21.77 16.33 7.03
CA SER A 140 20.97 15.09 7.03
C SER A 140 19.48 15.35 7.17
N ILE A 141 19.07 16.26 8.05
CA ILE A 141 17.67 16.60 8.30
C ILE A 141 17.00 17.11 7.01
N ARG A 142 17.71 17.94 6.23
CA ARG A 142 17.21 18.47 4.96
C ARG A 142 17.02 17.36 3.94
N ILE A 143 17.98 16.43 3.87
CA ILE A 143 17.95 15.31 2.92
C ILE A 143 16.83 14.33 3.27
N TRP A 144 16.70 13.94 4.53
CA TRP A 144 15.59 13.11 4.99
C TRP A 144 14.22 13.76 4.73
N ARG A 145 14.13 15.09 4.85
CA ARG A 145 12.91 15.83 4.53
C ARG A 145 12.59 15.80 3.04
N ILE A 146 13.60 15.99 2.18
CA ILE A 146 13.43 15.86 0.72
C ILE A 146 13.00 14.44 0.36
N LEU A 147 13.68 13.43 0.90
CA LEU A 147 13.34 12.03 0.67
C LEU A 147 11.91 11.70 1.12
N PHE A 148 11.48 12.23 2.26
CA PHE A 148 10.11 12.11 2.72
C PHE A 148 9.11 12.71 1.73
N TYR A 149 9.34 13.92 1.22
CA TYR A 149 8.44 14.53 0.24
C TYR A 149 8.41 13.78 -1.09
N VAL A 150 9.56 13.27 -1.55
CA VAL A 150 9.63 12.42 -2.76
C VAL A 150 8.82 11.15 -2.56
N MET A 151 9.01 10.45 -1.44
CA MET A 151 8.24 9.24 -1.11
C MET A 151 6.76 9.52 -0.96
N LEU A 152 6.39 10.68 -0.40
CA LEU A 152 5.00 11.11 -0.28
C LEU A 152 4.36 11.37 -1.65
N ALA A 153 5.07 12.03 -2.55
CA ALA A 153 4.61 12.28 -3.92
C ALA A 153 4.43 10.96 -4.69
N LEU A 154 5.39 10.03 -4.57
CA LEU A 154 5.28 8.70 -5.18
C LEU A 154 4.11 7.91 -4.59
N SER A 155 3.92 7.96 -3.26
CA SER A 155 2.78 7.32 -2.59
C SER A 155 1.46 7.87 -3.09
N ALA A 156 1.34 9.19 -3.20
CA ALA A 156 0.15 9.86 -3.71
C ALA A 156 -0.15 9.48 -5.16
N ALA A 157 0.88 9.40 -6.02
CA ALA A 157 0.74 8.98 -7.41
C ALA A 157 0.24 7.52 -7.51
N VAL A 158 0.84 6.60 -6.76
CA VAL A 158 0.41 5.18 -6.74
C VAL A 158 -1.00 5.05 -6.21
N VAL A 159 -1.35 5.77 -5.15
CA VAL A 159 -2.70 5.80 -4.59
C VAL A 159 -3.71 6.32 -5.60
N TRP A 160 -3.41 7.44 -6.24
CA TRP A 160 -4.27 8.03 -7.26
C TRP A 160 -4.56 7.03 -8.39
N LEU A 161 -3.51 6.42 -8.94
CA LEU A 161 -3.64 5.40 -9.98
C LEU A 161 -4.43 4.18 -9.50
N SER A 162 -4.21 3.73 -8.27
CA SER A 162 -4.94 2.59 -7.70
C SER A 162 -6.41 2.89 -7.47
N LEU A 163 -6.76 4.13 -7.15
CA LEU A 163 -8.14 4.55 -6.96
C LEU A 163 -8.91 4.61 -8.29
N GLN A 164 -8.24 4.87 -9.41
CA GLN A 164 -8.90 4.89 -10.73
C GLN A 164 -9.40 3.52 -11.18
N TRP A 165 -8.85 2.43 -10.63
CA TRP A 165 -9.31 1.09 -10.97
C TRP A 165 -10.73 0.86 -10.48
N HIS A 166 -11.65 0.55 -11.39
CA HIS A 166 -13.01 0.14 -11.07
C HIS A 166 -13.64 -0.61 -12.25
N VAL A 167 -14.68 -1.38 -11.98
CA VAL A 167 -15.51 -2.03 -13.00
C VAL A 167 -16.95 -1.63 -12.79
N THR A 168 -17.60 -1.12 -13.83
CA THR A 168 -19.03 -0.83 -13.82
C THR A 168 -19.77 -1.81 -14.71
N ILE A 169 -20.95 -2.21 -14.26
CA ILE A 169 -21.81 -3.14 -14.97
C ILE A 169 -23.18 -2.48 -15.12
N THR A 170 -23.65 -2.41 -16.36
CA THR A 170 -25.01 -2.01 -16.72
C THR A 170 -25.77 -3.23 -17.27
N GLU A 171 -27.01 -3.05 -17.74
CA GLU A 171 -27.80 -4.15 -18.29
C GLU A 171 -27.18 -4.80 -19.54
N ASP A 172 -26.45 -4.01 -20.33
CA ASP A 172 -26.02 -4.42 -21.67
C ASP A 172 -24.50 -4.51 -21.83
N GLN A 173 -23.74 -3.91 -20.91
CA GLN A 173 -22.27 -3.82 -21.02
C GLN A 173 -21.55 -3.91 -19.68
N VAL A 174 -20.32 -4.43 -19.75
CA VAL A 174 -19.33 -4.44 -18.68
C VAL A 174 -18.22 -3.47 -19.07
N LYS A 175 -17.97 -2.45 -18.27
CA LYS A 175 -16.86 -1.51 -18.46
C LYS A 175 -15.79 -1.75 -17.40
N VAL A 176 -14.62 -2.15 -17.88
CA VAL A 176 -13.43 -2.40 -17.06
C VAL A 176 -12.50 -1.21 -17.24
N ASN A 177 -12.33 -0.42 -16.18
CA ASN A 177 -11.39 0.70 -16.15
C ASN A 177 -10.19 0.28 -15.32
N GLU A 178 -9.12 -0.12 -15.99
CA GLU A 178 -7.82 -0.41 -15.39
C GLU A 178 -6.87 0.79 -15.55
N LEU A 179 -5.75 0.76 -14.82
CA LEU A 179 -4.77 1.84 -14.73
C LEU A 179 -4.33 2.44 -16.09
N PHE A 180 -4.30 1.62 -17.13
CA PHE A 180 -3.80 1.97 -18.46
C PHE A 180 -4.77 1.58 -19.58
N THR A 181 -5.96 1.09 -19.25
CA THR A 181 -6.85 0.50 -20.25
C THR A 181 -8.30 0.65 -19.83
N ASP A 182 -9.05 1.37 -20.64
CA ASP A 182 -10.51 1.43 -20.54
C ASP A 182 -11.07 0.50 -21.61
N ARG A 183 -11.77 -0.56 -21.19
CA ARG A 183 -12.40 -1.50 -22.10
C ARG A 183 -13.88 -1.62 -21.78
N THR A 184 -14.69 -1.61 -22.83
CA THR A 184 -16.13 -1.85 -22.73
C THR A 184 -16.44 -3.10 -23.52
N TYR A 185 -17.08 -4.06 -22.86
CA TYR A 185 -17.49 -5.33 -23.43
C TYR A 185 -19.02 -5.41 -23.42
N ALA A 186 -19.63 -5.85 -24.51
CA ALA A 186 -21.05 -6.18 -24.50
C ALA A 186 -21.25 -7.47 -23.70
N MET A 187 -22.44 -7.67 -23.11
CA MET A 187 -22.74 -8.92 -22.39
C MET A 187 -22.61 -10.16 -23.28
N THR A 188 -22.88 -10.01 -24.58
CA THR A 188 -22.72 -11.06 -25.58
C THR A 188 -21.27 -11.47 -25.83
N ASP A 189 -20.31 -10.61 -25.44
CA ASP A 189 -18.89 -10.88 -25.62
C ASP A 189 -18.32 -11.79 -24.52
N ILE A 190 -19.10 -12.12 -23.50
CA ILE A 190 -18.70 -13.05 -22.44
C ILE A 190 -18.63 -14.47 -23.01
N ALA A 191 -17.43 -15.02 -23.05
CA ALA A 191 -17.17 -16.39 -23.48
C ALA A 191 -17.42 -17.38 -22.35
N LYS A 192 -16.94 -17.05 -21.13
CA LYS A 192 -16.92 -17.95 -19.98
C LYS A 192 -17.07 -17.20 -18.65
N ILE A 193 -17.76 -17.82 -17.70
CA ILE A 193 -17.83 -17.38 -16.30
C ILE A 193 -17.43 -18.57 -15.43
N GLU A 194 -16.30 -18.48 -14.74
CA GLU A 194 -15.78 -19.53 -13.85
C GLU A 194 -15.83 -19.10 -12.39
N TYR A 195 -16.20 -20.02 -11.51
CA TYR A 195 -16.12 -19.84 -10.07
C TYR A 195 -14.71 -20.19 -9.57
N LEU A 196 -14.09 -19.32 -8.78
CA LEU A 196 -12.70 -19.47 -8.33
C LEU A 196 -12.54 -20.23 -6.99
N GLY A 197 -13.61 -20.83 -6.46
CA GLY A 197 -13.56 -21.63 -5.24
C GLY A 197 -13.79 -20.85 -3.94
N LYS A 198 -13.97 -19.53 -4.01
CA LYS A 198 -14.38 -18.67 -2.89
C LYS A 198 -15.60 -17.84 -3.28
N GLU A 199 -16.51 -17.65 -2.32
CA GLU A 199 -17.72 -16.86 -2.54
C GLU A 199 -17.39 -15.42 -2.98
N GLY A 200 -18.03 -14.98 -4.07
CA GLY A 200 -17.79 -13.66 -4.66
C GLY A 200 -16.57 -13.55 -5.59
N GLU A 201 -15.81 -14.64 -5.79
CA GLU A 201 -14.64 -14.68 -6.68
C GLU A 201 -14.95 -15.48 -7.96
N TYR A 202 -14.83 -14.78 -9.10
CA TYR A 202 -15.12 -15.32 -10.42
C TYR A 202 -14.04 -14.85 -11.42
N LEU A 203 -13.83 -15.66 -12.44
CA LEU A 203 -13.08 -15.30 -13.63
C LEU A 203 -14.04 -15.18 -14.80
N ILE A 204 -14.16 -13.98 -15.35
CA ILE A 204 -15.00 -13.69 -16.52
C ILE A 204 -14.06 -13.55 -17.71
N THR A 205 -14.17 -14.46 -18.67
CA THR A 205 -13.37 -14.44 -19.90
C THR A 205 -14.22 -13.94 -21.05
N PHE A 206 -13.69 -12.96 -21.79
CA PHE A 206 -14.32 -12.39 -22.98
C PHE A 206 -13.84 -13.11 -24.25
N ASN A 207 -14.55 -12.92 -25.36
CA ASN A 207 -14.25 -13.54 -26.66
C ASN A 207 -12.85 -13.20 -27.21
N ASP A 208 -12.26 -12.09 -26.76
CA ASP A 208 -10.89 -11.66 -27.10
C ASP A 208 -9.81 -12.33 -26.20
N ASN A 209 -10.19 -13.30 -25.36
CA ASN A 209 -9.39 -13.94 -24.31
C ASN A 209 -8.93 -12.99 -23.19
N THR A 210 -9.51 -11.80 -23.07
CA THR A 210 -9.30 -10.95 -21.90
C THR A 210 -10.03 -11.53 -20.70
N ASN A 211 -9.39 -11.44 -19.53
CA ASN A 211 -9.93 -11.98 -18.29
C ASN A 211 -10.16 -10.87 -17.27
N LEU A 212 -11.40 -10.76 -16.79
CA LEU A 212 -11.73 -10.00 -15.60
C LEU A 212 -11.69 -10.93 -14.39
N ASN A 213 -10.67 -10.76 -13.54
CA ASN A 213 -10.53 -11.50 -12.30
C ASN A 213 -11.10 -10.69 -11.13
N THR A 214 -12.19 -11.17 -10.52
CA THR A 214 -12.87 -10.43 -9.45
C THR A 214 -12.26 -10.63 -8.06
N THR A 215 -11.23 -11.48 -7.92
CA THR A 215 -10.54 -11.75 -6.63
C THR A 215 -10.01 -10.50 -5.95
N TYR A 216 -9.60 -9.50 -6.73
CA TYR A 216 -9.04 -8.24 -6.24
C TYR A 216 -10.06 -7.10 -6.15
N LEU A 217 -11.31 -7.38 -6.51
CA LEU A 217 -12.42 -6.46 -6.41
C LEU A 217 -13.25 -6.80 -5.19
N LYS A 218 -14.15 -5.89 -4.79
CA LYS A 218 -15.12 -6.16 -3.74
C LYS A 218 -15.97 -7.37 -4.13
N PRO A 219 -16.39 -8.19 -3.15
CA PRO A 219 -17.10 -9.44 -3.42
C PRO A 219 -18.29 -9.22 -4.35
N VAL A 220 -18.34 -10.04 -5.39
CA VAL A 220 -19.41 -9.99 -6.37
C VAL A 220 -20.72 -10.49 -5.75
N GLN A 221 -21.79 -9.73 -5.90
CA GLN A 221 -23.13 -10.12 -5.49
C GLN A 221 -23.69 -11.20 -6.43
N LEU A 222 -24.47 -12.15 -5.87
CA LEU A 222 -25.10 -13.22 -6.66
C LEU A 222 -26.00 -12.68 -7.77
N GLU A 223 -26.71 -11.58 -7.51
CA GLU A 223 -27.57 -10.89 -8.48
C GLU A 223 -26.79 -10.45 -9.72
N MET A 224 -25.56 -9.95 -9.53
CA MET A 224 -24.70 -9.52 -10.62
C MET A 224 -24.30 -10.70 -11.50
N ILE A 225 -23.91 -11.84 -10.91
CA ILE A 225 -23.55 -13.04 -11.69
C ILE A 225 -24.77 -13.63 -12.39
N ALA A 226 -25.95 -13.60 -11.75
CA ALA A 226 -27.19 -14.01 -12.38
C ALA A 226 -27.48 -13.15 -13.63
N LEU A 227 -27.34 -11.83 -13.52
CA LEU A 227 -27.49 -10.90 -14.64
C LEU A 227 -26.49 -11.21 -15.77
N LEU A 228 -25.21 -11.38 -15.45
CA LEU A 228 -24.18 -11.71 -16.45
C LEU A 228 -24.49 -13.03 -17.15
N SER A 229 -24.92 -14.05 -16.39
CA SER A 229 -25.26 -15.38 -16.92
C SER A 229 -26.50 -15.34 -17.82
N GLU A 230 -27.53 -14.60 -17.41
CA GLU A 230 -28.77 -14.43 -18.17
C GLU A 230 -28.52 -13.69 -19.49
N LYS A 231 -27.85 -12.53 -19.44
CA LYS A 231 -27.63 -11.66 -20.61
C LYS A 231 -26.61 -12.23 -21.60
N SER A 232 -25.61 -12.97 -21.13
CA SER A 232 -24.64 -13.65 -22.00
C SER A 232 -25.12 -15.01 -22.53
N GLY A 233 -26.15 -15.58 -21.92
CA GLY A 233 -26.58 -16.97 -22.17
C GLY A 233 -25.55 -18.02 -21.71
N LYS A 234 -24.51 -17.63 -20.96
CA LYS A 234 -23.47 -18.54 -20.46
C LYS A 234 -23.79 -18.99 -19.04
N LYS A 235 -23.62 -20.28 -18.75
CA LYS A 235 -23.73 -20.82 -17.39
C LYS A 235 -22.43 -20.61 -16.62
N VAL A 236 -22.55 -20.42 -15.31
CA VAL A 236 -21.41 -20.40 -14.40
C VAL A 236 -20.82 -21.81 -14.28
N ILE A 237 -19.53 -21.93 -14.54
CA ILE A 237 -18.78 -23.19 -14.44
C ILE A 237 -18.15 -23.25 -13.05
N ARG A 238 -18.30 -24.40 -12.38
CA ARG A 238 -17.67 -24.70 -11.09
C ARG A 238 -16.39 -25.48 -11.27
#